data_AF-A0AAU6L1G1-F1
#
_entry.id   AF-A0AAU6L1G1-F1
#
_cell.length_a   1.000
_cell.length_b   1.000
_cell.length_c   1.000
_cell.angle_alpha   90.00
_cell.angle_beta   90.00
_cell.angle_gamma   90.00
#
_symmetry.space_group_name_H-M   'P 1'
#
loop_
_entity.id
_entity.type
_entity.pdbx_description
1 polymer ?
#
loop_
_entity_poly.entity_id
_entity_poly.type
_entity_poly.pdbx_seq_one_letter_code
_entity_poly.pdbx_strand_id
1 'polypeptide(L)'
;MHAPSRPEDLEHPELLWARAVTMAMVDTACSTSTEFALDDDGLWCHSTGGDGWWRLTMAEGGRAVFCGQDPDGSHTHVGGDQIDFLAGGPDWLPWDLLRDDAAGNLFGFVYWWENGAWHRIPYPDEVREDGLEGAAAWVGPDEEEFLGLTVSSFDAPYALERSLTEAVARFAALARERKADADAVVALLAAAHTEGRPAPRLDAALDLAARAGILV
;
A
#
# COMPACT_ATOMS: atom_id res chain seq x y z
N MET A 1 20.97 -5.14 8.50
CA MET A 1 19.84 -4.78 7.63
C MET A 1 19.13 -3.63 8.32
N HIS A 2 18.75 -2.58 7.59
CA HIS A 2 18.02 -1.43 8.12
C HIS A 2 16.53 -1.76 8.03
N ALA A 3 15.80 -1.67 9.14
CA ALA A 3 14.36 -1.88 9.18
C ALA A 3 13.67 -0.52 8.89
N PRO A 4 12.79 -0.42 7.89
CA PRO A 4 12.14 0.84 7.54
C PRO A 4 11.30 1.34 8.72
N SER A 5 11.53 2.59 9.11
CA SER A 5 10.83 3.27 10.22
C SER A 5 11.03 4.79 10.22
N ARG A 6 11.48 5.34 9.09
CA ARG A 6 11.82 6.76 8.94
C ARG A 6 11.19 7.34 7.67
N PRO A 7 10.92 8.66 7.64
CA PRO A 7 10.36 9.28 6.45
C PRO A 7 11.19 9.06 5.18
N GLU A 8 12.51 9.05 5.29
CA GLU A 8 13.41 8.80 4.15
C GLU A 8 13.35 7.37 3.59
N ASP A 9 12.69 6.44 4.29
CA ASP A 9 12.52 5.06 3.84
C ASP A 9 11.36 4.89 2.84
N LEU A 10 10.45 5.87 2.77
CA LEU A 10 9.28 5.82 1.89
C LEU A 10 9.57 6.45 0.52
N GLU A 11 9.19 5.74 -0.54
CA GLU A 11 9.19 6.26 -1.90
C GLU A 11 8.18 7.40 -2.12
N HIS A 12 8.32 8.10 -3.26
CA HIS A 12 7.41 9.20 -3.61
C HIS A 12 5.93 8.76 -3.59
N PRO A 13 4.98 9.56 -3.07
CA PRO A 13 3.58 9.15 -2.90
C PRO A 13 2.89 8.72 -4.19
N GLU A 14 3.19 9.35 -5.33
CA GLU A 14 2.64 8.91 -6.62
C GLU A 14 3.12 7.50 -7.02
N LEU A 15 4.36 7.13 -6.67
CA LEU A 15 4.87 5.78 -6.89
C LEU A 15 4.23 4.79 -5.93
N LEU A 16 4.11 5.16 -4.64
CA LEU A 16 3.41 4.34 -3.66
C LEU A 16 1.94 4.10 -4.07
N TRP A 17 1.26 5.12 -4.58
CA TRP A 17 -0.10 5.00 -5.09
C TRP A 17 -0.19 4.02 -6.25
N ALA A 18 0.68 4.15 -7.25
CA ALA A 18 0.71 3.22 -8.39
C ALA A 18 0.96 1.77 -7.95
N ARG A 19 1.87 1.54 -6.99
CA ARG A 19 2.15 0.21 -6.42
C ARG A 19 0.93 -0.33 -5.66
N ALA A 20 0.38 0.46 -4.74
CA ALA A 20 -0.77 0.10 -3.93
C ALA A 20 -1.98 -0.29 -4.79
N VAL A 21 -2.31 0.54 -5.80
CA VAL A 21 -3.42 0.27 -6.72
C VAL A 21 -3.15 -0.96 -7.57
N THR A 22 -1.91 -1.20 -7.99
CA THR A 22 -1.55 -2.42 -8.74
C THR A 22 -1.80 -3.68 -7.90
N MET A 23 -1.39 -3.68 -6.62
CA MET A 23 -1.68 -4.79 -5.70
C MET A 23 -3.19 -5.00 -5.53
N ALA A 24 -3.92 -3.92 -5.22
CA ALA A 24 -5.37 -3.98 -5.03
C ALA A 24 -6.13 -4.45 -6.27
N MET A 25 -5.69 -4.02 -7.46
CA MET A 25 -6.25 -4.44 -8.74
C MET A 25 -6.04 -5.93 -8.99
N VAL A 26 -4.84 -6.45 -8.74
CA VAL A 26 -4.53 -7.87 -8.89
C VAL A 26 -5.31 -8.71 -7.88
N ASP A 27 -5.33 -8.33 -6.61
CA ASP A 27 -6.11 -9.00 -5.58
C ASP A 27 -7.61 -9.02 -5.93
N THR A 28 -8.15 -7.87 -6.37
CA THR A 28 -9.53 -7.75 -6.85
C THR A 28 -9.81 -8.60 -8.09
N ALA A 29 -8.83 -8.83 -8.94
CA ALA A 29 -9.01 -9.67 -10.13
C ALA A 29 -8.94 -11.16 -9.79
N CYS A 30 -8.02 -11.56 -8.92
CA CYS A 30 -7.54 -12.94 -8.81
C CYS A 30 -7.92 -13.62 -7.49
N SER A 31 -8.11 -12.87 -6.41
CA SER A 31 -8.46 -13.44 -5.10
C SER A 31 -9.97 -13.68 -4.96
N THR A 32 -10.34 -14.57 -4.03
CA THR A 32 -11.74 -14.83 -3.64
C THR A 32 -12.17 -14.04 -2.41
N SER A 33 -11.22 -13.50 -1.66
CA SER A 33 -11.41 -12.54 -0.56
C SER A 33 -10.59 -11.30 -0.86
N THR A 34 -11.20 -10.12 -0.84
CA THR A 34 -10.48 -8.89 -1.16
C THR A 34 -9.85 -8.32 0.12
N GLU A 35 -8.53 -8.21 0.12
CA GLU A 35 -7.77 -7.60 1.24
C GLU A 35 -7.75 -6.08 1.13
N PHE A 36 -8.11 -5.54 -0.03
CA PHE A 36 -8.05 -4.12 -0.35
C PHE A 36 -9.42 -3.46 -0.45
N ALA A 37 -9.51 -2.20 -0.06
CA ALA A 37 -10.69 -1.38 -0.26
C ALA A 37 -10.30 0.02 -0.73
N LEU A 38 -10.93 0.47 -1.82
CA LEU A 38 -10.81 1.84 -2.31
C LEU A 38 -12.10 2.59 -1.99
N ASP A 39 -11.98 3.70 -1.26
CA ASP A 39 -13.07 4.60 -0.91
C ASP A 39 -12.66 6.07 -1.12
N ASP A 40 -13.49 7.00 -0.62
CA ASP A 40 -13.25 8.45 -0.75
C ASP A 40 -12.05 8.93 0.09
N ASP A 41 -11.63 8.14 1.09
CA ASP A 41 -10.53 8.46 2.01
C ASP A 41 -9.20 7.84 1.54
N GLY A 42 -9.21 6.90 0.59
CA GLY A 42 -8.02 6.38 -0.05
C GLY A 42 -8.06 4.88 -0.31
N LEU A 43 -6.88 4.29 -0.41
CA LEU A 43 -6.71 2.86 -0.61
C LEU A 43 -6.24 2.21 0.69
N TRP A 44 -6.99 1.20 1.11
CA TRP A 44 -6.76 0.43 2.32
C TRP A 44 -6.32 -0.98 1.98
N CYS A 45 -5.51 -1.56 2.86
CA CYS A 45 -5.26 -2.99 2.96
C CYS A 45 -5.55 -3.45 4.39
N HIS A 46 -6.42 -4.44 4.54
CA HIS A 46 -6.91 -4.95 5.83
C HIS A 46 -6.00 -6.01 6.45
N SER A 47 -5.20 -6.70 5.64
CA SER A 47 -4.17 -7.64 6.08
C SER A 47 -3.19 -7.85 4.94
N THR A 48 -1.90 -7.53 5.11
CA THR A 48 -0.85 -7.94 4.15
C THR A 48 -0.32 -9.33 4.49
N GLY A 49 -1.14 -10.37 4.39
CA GLY A 49 -0.73 -11.77 4.63
C GLY A 49 -0.12 -12.09 6.01
N GLY A 50 -0.03 -11.10 6.90
CA GLY A 50 0.65 -11.14 8.19
C GLY A 50 -0.17 -10.57 9.34
N ASP A 51 -1.39 -10.07 9.09
CA ASP A 51 -2.34 -9.46 10.06
C ASP A 51 -2.14 -7.97 10.40
N GLY A 52 -1.29 -7.24 9.66
CA GLY A 52 -1.14 -5.78 9.77
C GLY A 52 -1.99 -5.03 8.74
N TRP A 53 -2.34 -3.77 9.01
CA TRP A 53 -3.16 -2.94 8.10
C TRP A 53 -2.43 -1.67 7.69
N TRP A 54 -2.78 -1.13 6.53
CA TRP A 54 -2.35 0.21 6.11
C TRP A 54 -3.39 0.91 5.25
N ARG A 55 -3.29 2.24 5.20
CA ARG A 55 -4.03 3.11 4.30
C ARG A 55 -3.08 4.14 3.70
N LEU A 56 -3.23 4.34 2.39
CA LEU A 56 -2.62 5.43 1.63
C LEU A 56 -3.71 6.36 1.12
N THR A 57 -3.62 7.63 1.50
CA THR A 57 -4.54 8.70 1.09
C THR A 57 -3.80 9.71 0.23
N MET A 58 -4.29 9.94 -0.99
CA MET A 58 -3.82 11.04 -1.84
C MET A 58 -4.70 12.27 -1.61
N ALA A 59 -4.09 13.38 -1.17
CA ALA A 59 -4.77 14.62 -0.83
C ALA A 59 -4.48 15.75 -1.83
N GLU A 60 -5.32 16.78 -1.82
CA GLU A 60 -5.18 17.94 -2.71
C GLU A 60 -3.82 18.62 -2.56
N GLY A 61 -3.31 19.22 -3.65
CA GLY A 61 -2.04 19.95 -3.63
C GLY A 61 -0.80 19.05 -3.63
N GLY A 62 -0.94 17.79 -4.05
CA GLY A 62 0.18 16.83 -4.10
C GLY A 62 0.61 16.36 -2.72
N ARG A 63 -0.29 16.39 -1.74
CA ARG A 63 -0.08 15.90 -0.37
C ARG A 63 -0.52 14.44 -0.27
N ALA A 64 0.00 13.71 0.69
CA ALA A 64 -0.43 12.34 0.96
C ALA A 64 -0.30 11.99 2.44
N VAL A 65 -1.04 10.99 2.89
CA VAL A 65 -0.94 10.41 4.23
C VAL A 65 -0.79 8.91 4.09
N PHE A 66 0.15 8.32 4.83
CA PHE A 66 0.34 6.89 4.91
C PHE A 66 0.36 6.47 6.37
N CYS A 67 -0.57 5.63 6.78
CA CYS A 67 -0.71 5.18 8.17
C CYS A 67 -1.06 3.70 8.22
N GLY A 68 -0.80 3.07 9.35
CA GLY A 68 -1.07 1.65 9.53
C GLY A 68 -0.51 1.13 10.83
N GLN A 69 -0.53 -0.18 11.00
CA GLN A 69 -0.03 -0.88 12.17
C GLN A 69 0.41 -2.30 11.79
N ASP A 70 1.47 -2.76 12.46
CA ASP A 70 1.95 -4.14 12.37
C ASP A 70 0.98 -5.12 13.05
N PRO A 71 1.11 -6.42 12.76
CA PRO A 71 0.26 -7.46 13.34
C PRO A 71 0.27 -7.53 14.86
N ASP A 72 1.43 -7.26 15.46
CA ASP A 72 1.65 -7.43 16.89
C ASP A 72 1.33 -6.15 17.68
N GLY A 73 1.01 -5.04 16.99
CA GLY A 73 0.80 -3.71 17.58
C GLY A 73 1.97 -3.28 18.48
N SER A 74 3.14 -3.86 18.23
CA SER A 74 4.21 -3.96 19.21
C SER A 74 5.19 -2.82 18.98
N HIS A 75 5.77 -2.31 20.07
CA HIS A 75 6.80 -1.25 20.07
C HIS A 75 6.34 0.22 20.01
N THR A 76 5.04 0.51 19.91
CA THR A 76 4.53 1.90 19.89
C THR A 76 4.04 2.43 21.24
N HIS A 77 4.42 1.74 22.33
CA HIS A 77 4.07 2.11 23.69
C HIS A 77 5.32 2.46 24.50
N VAL A 78 5.29 3.60 25.19
CA VAL A 78 6.36 4.05 26.09
C VAL A 78 5.78 4.24 27.48
N GLY A 79 6.35 3.55 28.46
CA GLY A 79 5.85 3.62 29.85
C GLY A 79 4.46 3.02 30.07
N GLY A 80 3.93 2.26 29.10
CA GLY A 80 2.59 1.68 29.14
C GLY A 80 1.53 2.48 28.38
N ASP A 81 1.87 3.67 27.88
CA ASP A 81 0.99 4.52 27.09
C ASP A 81 1.40 4.48 25.61
N GLN A 82 0.42 4.46 24.70
CA GLN A 82 0.67 4.59 23.26
C GLN A 82 1.22 5.99 22.95
N ILE A 83 2.17 6.06 22.01
CA ILE A 83 2.66 7.33 21.48
C ILE A 83 1.52 8.07 20.78
N ASP A 84 1.41 9.38 20.99
CA ASP A 84 0.48 10.23 20.23
C ASP A 84 1.03 10.49 18.83
N PHE A 85 0.72 9.60 17.89
CA PHE A 85 1.14 9.70 16.48
C PHE A 85 0.64 10.95 15.74
N LEU A 86 -0.33 11.67 16.31
CA LEU A 86 -0.91 12.85 15.70
C LEU A 86 -0.36 14.16 16.30
N ALA A 87 0.52 14.07 17.30
CA ALA A 87 1.06 15.22 18.00
C ALA A 87 1.79 16.20 17.06
N GLY A 88 1.21 17.39 16.86
CA GLY A 88 1.83 18.44 16.05
C GLY A 88 1.79 18.22 14.54
N GLY A 89 0.91 17.32 14.06
CA GLY A 89 0.62 17.20 12.64
C GLY A 89 0.05 18.49 12.03
N PRO A 90 0.16 18.70 10.71
CA PRO A 90 -0.35 19.91 10.08
C PRO A 90 -1.89 19.97 10.02
N ASP A 91 -2.44 21.19 9.96
CA ASP A 91 -3.89 21.45 10.01
C ASP A 91 -4.68 20.80 8.85
N TRP A 92 -4.01 20.46 7.75
CA TRP A 92 -4.65 19.88 6.58
C TRP A 92 -4.87 18.37 6.67
N LEU A 93 -4.25 17.68 7.65
CA LEU A 93 -4.44 16.25 7.81
C LEU A 93 -5.94 15.91 7.95
N PRO A 94 -6.36 14.70 7.53
CA PRO A 94 -7.73 14.23 7.72
C PRO A 94 -7.99 13.91 9.21
N TRP A 95 -8.09 14.96 10.03
CA TRP A 95 -8.06 14.88 11.48
C TRP A 95 -9.18 14.06 12.08
N ASP A 96 -10.39 14.14 11.53
CA ASP A 96 -11.54 13.40 12.06
C ASP A 96 -11.31 11.89 11.90
N LEU A 97 -10.91 11.48 10.70
CA LEU A 97 -10.55 10.10 10.37
C LEU A 97 -9.38 9.58 11.22
N LEU A 98 -8.28 10.33 11.29
CA LEU A 98 -7.11 9.92 12.06
C LEU A 98 -7.39 9.82 13.56
N ARG A 99 -8.25 10.69 14.12
CA ARG A 99 -8.63 10.64 15.53
C ARG A 99 -9.52 9.44 15.83
N ASP A 100 -10.41 9.07 14.92
CA ASP A 100 -11.24 7.87 15.06
C ASP A 100 -10.36 6.61 15.08
N ASP A 101 -9.36 6.52 14.21
CA ASP A 101 -8.40 5.41 14.19
C ASP A 101 -7.52 5.37 15.45
N ALA A 102 -7.03 6.54 15.90
CA ALA A 102 -6.26 6.65 17.14
C ALA A 102 -7.07 6.22 18.37
N ALA A 103 -8.36 6.55 18.43
CA ALA A 103 -9.24 6.13 19.52
C ALA A 103 -9.42 4.60 19.59
N GLY A 104 -9.24 3.91 18.47
CA GLY A 104 -9.21 2.45 18.38
C GLY A 104 -7.85 1.82 18.71
N ASN A 105 -6.82 2.61 19.06
CA ASN A 105 -5.43 2.15 19.25
C ASN A 105 -4.84 1.51 17.99
N LEU A 106 -5.26 1.99 16.80
CA LEU A 106 -4.97 1.34 15.52
C LEU A 106 -3.66 1.79 14.86
N PHE A 107 -2.86 2.67 15.47
CA PHE A 107 -1.62 3.16 14.86
C PHE A 107 -0.36 2.44 15.36
N GLY A 108 0.40 1.96 14.38
CA GLY A 108 1.84 1.71 14.45
C GLY A 108 2.64 2.91 13.93
N PHE A 109 2.13 3.58 12.89
CA PHE A 109 2.79 4.73 12.26
C PHE A 109 1.81 5.68 11.58
N VAL A 110 2.22 6.95 11.46
CA VAL A 110 1.56 7.97 10.63
C VAL A 110 2.62 8.83 9.95
N TYR A 111 2.66 8.77 8.63
CA TYR A 111 3.51 9.57 7.75
C TYR A 111 2.66 10.53 6.92
N TRP A 112 3.15 11.73 6.68
CA TRP A 112 2.52 12.67 5.74
C TRP A 112 3.54 13.25 4.77
N TRP A 113 3.15 13.36 3.51
CA TRP A 113 3.94 13.98 2.47
C TRP A 113 3.51 15.42 2.26
N GLU A 114 4.46 16.33 2.40
CA GLU A 114 4.27 17.74 2.06
C GLU A 114 5.64 18.37 1.75
N ASN A 115 5.65 19.35 0.83
CA ASN A 115 6.86 20.11 0.48
C ASN A 115 8.04 19.24 0.00
N GLY A 116 7.75 18.11 -0.68
CA GLY A 116 8.77 17.27 -1.32
C GLY A 116 9.45 16.26 -0.39
N ALA A 117 8.91 16.03 0.81
CA ALA A 117 9.41 15.01 1.74
C ALA A 117 8.25 14.37 2.51
N TRP A 118 8.47 13.13 2.94
CA TRP A 118 7.68 12.53 4.01
C TRP A 118 8.10 13.15 5.35
N HIS A 119 7.15 13.22 6.26
CA HIS A 119 7.31 13.67 7.63
C HIS A 119 6.59 12.69 8.54
N ARG A 120 7.03 12.63 9.79
CA ARG A 120 6.30 12.01 10.90
C ARG A 120 6.62 12.76 12.17
N ILE A 121 5.88 12.47 13.23
CA ILE A 121 6.24 12.98 14.55
C ILE A 121 7.63 12.46 14.98
N PRO A 122 8.40 13.23 15.78
CA PRO A 122 9.59 12.69 16.44
C PRO A 122 9.17 11.57 17.39
N TYR A 123 9.75 10.38 17.22
CA TYR A 123 9.51 9.29 18.18
C TYR A 123 10.45 9.42 19.38
N PRO A 124 10.03 8.97 20.58
CA PRO A 124 10.92 8.75 21.71
C PRO A 124 12.10 7.82 21.35
N ASP A 125 13.25 8.01 22.01
CA ASP A 125 14.47 7.23 21.75
C ASP A 125 14.30 5.73 22.00
N GLU A 126 13.32 5.35 22.82
CA GLU A 126 12.97 3.97 23.13
C GLU A 126 12.34 3.24 21.94
N VAL A 127 11.78 3.97 20.98
CA VAL A 127 11.06 3.43 19.82
C VAL A 127 12.04 3.23 18.68
N ARG A 128 12.36 1.97 18.41
CA ARG A 128 13.40 1.60 17.45
C ARG A 128 12.86 1.34 16.05
N GLU A 129 11.63 0.88 15.97
CA GLU A 129 10.85 0.72 14.75
C GLU A 129 9.36 0.93 15.10
N ASP A 130 8.53 1.09 14.08
CA ASP A 130 7.12 1.48 14.20
C ASP A 130 6.17 0.55 13.46
N GLY A 131 6.63 -0.67 13.15
CA GLY A 131 5.84 -1.68 12.48
C GLY A 131 5.70 -1.49 10.96
N LEU A 132 6.31 -0.47 10.37
CA LEU A 132 6.23 -0.20 8.93
C LEU A 132 6.69 -1.38 8.08
N GLU A 133 7.77 -2.08 8.49
CA GLU A 133 8.26 -3.27 7.80
C GLU A 133 7.21 -4.39 7.76
N GLY A 134 6.53 -4.64 8.89
CA GLY A 134 5.53 -5.71 9.00
C GLY A 134 4.23 -5.40 8.25
N ALA A 135 3.81 -4.14 8.24
CA ALA A 135 2.58 -3.73 7.55
C ALA A 135 2.79 -3.47 6.05
N ALA A 136 3.96 -2.95 5.66
CA ALA A 136 4.14 -2.39 4.32
C ALA A 136 5.60 -2.42 3.83
N ALA A 137 6.26 -3.57 3.86
CA ALA A 137 7.63 -3.75 3.34
C ALA A 137 7.86 -3.24 1.89
N TRP A 138 6.79 -3.09 1.10
CA TRP A 138 6.81 -2.64 -0.31
C TRP A 138 7.02 -1.13 -0.52
N VAL A 139 7.03 -0.31 0.54
CA VAL A 139 7.12 1.16 0.41
C VAL A 139 8.53 1.66 0.09
N GLY A 140 9.54 0.81 0.28
CA GLY A 140 10.93 1.14 0.08
C GLY A 140 11.37 1.27 -1.39
N PRO A 141 12.64 1.64 -1.63
CA PRO A 141 13.19 1.76 -2.98
C PRO A 141 13.37 0.40 -3.68
N ASP A 142 13.42 -0.69 -2.90
CA ASP A 142 13.51 -2.03 -3.45
C ASP A 142 12.16 -2.46 -4.06
N GLU A 143 12.16 -2.76 -5.35
CA GLU A 143 10.96 -3.21 -6.06
C GLU A 143 10.65 -4.68 -5.79
N GLU A 144 11.60 -5.49 -5.29
CA GLU A 144 11.42 -6.93 -5.11
C GLU A 144 10.25 -7.26 -4.16
N GLU A 145 10.14 -6.54 -3.03
CA GLU A 145 9.05 -6.74 -2.06
C GLU A 145 7.67 -6.42 -2.67
N PHE A 146 7.56 -5.29 -3.38
CA PHE A 146 6.35 -4.92 -4.09
C PHE A 146 5.95 -5.99 -5.13
N LEU A 147 6.92 -6.45 -5.93
CA LEU A 147 6.68 -7.44 -6.96
C LEU A 147 6.28 -8.80 -6.36
N GLY A 148 6.98 -9.25 -5.31
CA GLY A 148 6.70 -10.49 -4.62
C GLY A 148 5.31 -10.52 -4.00
N LEU A 149 4.94 -9.46 -3.28
CA LEU A 149 3.61 -9.33 -2.68
C LEU A 149 2.51 -9.32 -3.75
N THR A 150 2.67 -8.54 -4.82
CA THR A 150 1.69 -8.52 -5.92
C THR A 150 1.56 -9.87 -6.61
N VAL A 151 2.68 -10.57 -6.83
CA VAL A 151 2.67 -11.88 -7.50
C VAL A 151 1.96 -12.94 -6.65
N SER A 152 2.08 -12.85 -5.32
CA SER A 152 1.43 -13.78 -4.40
C SER A 152 -0.11 -13.75 -4.49
N SER A 153 -0.70 -12.62 -4.85
CA SER A 153 -2.15 -12.46 -5.03
C SER A 153 -2.73 -13.18 -6.26
N PHE A 154 -1.90 -13.63 -7.21
CA PHE A 154 -2.41 -14.31 -8.41
C PHE A 154 -2.86 -15.77 -8.19
N ASP A 155 -2.61 -16.36 -7.01
CA ASP A 155 -2.79 -17.81 -6.74
C ASP A 155 -2.38 -18.66 -7.96
N ALA A 156 -1.16 -18.43 -8.45
CA ALA A 156 -0.65 -19.04 -9.67
C ALA A 156 0.41 -20.10 -9.35
N PRO A 157 0.60 -21.11 -10.22
CA PRO A 157 1.71 -22.05 -10.06
C PRO A 157 3.07 -21.34 -10.06
N TYR A 158 4.00 -21.80 -9.23
CA TYR A 158 5.38 -21.30 -9.16
C TYR A 158 6.07 -21.20 -10.53
N ALA A 159 5.73 -22.09 -11.48
CA ALA A 159 6.26 -22.06 -12.83
C ALA A 159 5.94 -20.76 -13.61
N LEU A 160 4.90 -20.03 -13.24
CA LEU A 160 4.51 -18.75 -13.83
C LEU A 160 5.06 -17.53 -13.09
N GLU A 161 5.71 -17.72 -11.94
CA GLU A 161 6.15 -16.61 -11.06
C GLU A 161 7.00 -15.60 -11.83
N ARG A 162 8.00 -16.06 -12.58
CA ARG A 162 8.85 -15.17 -13.40
C ARG A 162 8.04 -14.34 -14.40
N SER A 163 7.14 -14.98 -15.15
CA SER A 163 6.32 -14.27 -16.14
C SER A 163 5.34 -13.29 -15.50
N LEU A 164 4.85 -13.61 -14.30
CA LEU A 164 3.99 -12.72 -13.52
C LEU A 164 4.77 -11.52 -12.98
N THR A 165 5.95 -11.75 -12.40
CA THR A 165 6.86 -10.69 -11.98
C THR A 165 7.16 -9.74 -13.14
N GLU A 166 7.48 -10.26 -14.33
CA GLU A 166 7.70 -9.45 -15.52
C GLU A 166 6.44 -8.67 -15.97
N ALA A 167 5.26 -9.28 -15.87
CA ALA A 167 3.99 -8.63 -16.21
C ALA A 167 3.65 -7.50 -15.23
N VAL A 168 3.78 -7.74 -13.92
CA VAL A 168 3.59 -6.74 -12.87
C VAL A 168 4.58 -5.60 -13.04
N ALA A 169 5.86 -5.88 -13.23
CA ALA A 169 6.88 -4.84 -13.42
C ALA A 169 6.59 -3.96 -14.65
N ARG A 170 6.17 -4.56 -15.77
CA ARG A 170 5.74 -3.80 -16.96
C ARG A 170 4.53 -2.91 -16.68
N PHE A 171 3.52 -3.44 -16.00
CA PHE A 171 2.32 -2.67 -15.67
C PHE A 171 2.66 -1.51 -14.72
N ALA A 172 3.44 -1.78 -13.66
CA ALA A 172 3.86 -0.77 -12.69
C ALA A 172 4.67 0.37 -13.36
N ALA A 173 5.52 0.05 -14.33
CA ALA A 173 6.24 1.05 -15.12
C ALA A 173 5.28 1.93 -15.94
N LEU A 174 4.28 1.34 -16.59
CA LEU A 174 3.25 2.07 -17.34
C LEU A 174 2.40 2.95 -16.44
N ALA A 175 1.97 2.44 -15.28
CA ALA A 175 1.19 3.19 -14.30
C ALA A 175 1.97 4.40 -13.77
N ARG A 176 3.26 4.21 -13.42
CA ARG A 176 4.17 5.29 -13.01
C ARG A 176 4.31 6.37 -14.06
N GLU A 177 4.35 5.99 -15.34
CA GLU A 177 4.49 6.92 -16.46
C GLU A 177 3.15 7.54 -16.92
N ARG A 178 2.03 7.22 -16.26
CA ARG A 178 0.67 7.57 -16.69
C ARG A 178 0.39 7.14 -18.13
N LYS A 179 0.69 5.88 -18.42
CA LYS A 179 0.50 5.22 -19.73
C LYS A 179 -0.22 3.88 -19.63
N ALA A 180 -0.66 3.49 -18.43
CA ALA A 180 -1.44 2.28 -18.28
C ALA A 180 -2.84 2.52 -18.86
N ASP A 181 -3.28 1.63 -19.75
CA ASP A 181 -4.62 1.63 -20.34
C ASP A 181 -5.30 0.27 -20.08
N ALA A 182 -6.50 0.09 -20.64
CA ALA A 182 -7.23 -1.16 -20.51
C ALA A 182 -6.46 -2.36 -21.09
N ASP A 183 -5.70 -2.17 -22.18
CA ASP A 183 -4.91 -3.22 -22.82
C ASP A 183 -3.73 -3.65 -21.91
N ALA A 184 -3.14 -2.71 -21.17
CA ALA A 184 -2.13 -3.02 -20.17
C ALA A 184 -2.70 -3.88 -19.02
N VAL A 185 -3.92 -3.61 -18.57
CA VAL A 185 -4.62 -4.43 -17.56
C VAL A 185 -4.89 -5.84 -18.11
N VAL A 186 -5.39 -5.93 -19.35
CA VAL A 186 -5.62 -7.23 -20.01
C VAL A 186 -4.32 -8.03 -20.13
N ALA A 187 -3.22 -7.38 -20.54
CA ALA A 187 -1.92 -8.02 -20.67
C ALA A 187 -1.37 -8.52 -19.32
N LEU A 188 -1.57 -7.75 -18.24
CA LEU A 188 -1.20 -8.14 -16.89
C LEU A 188 -1.96 -9.40 -16.45
N LEU A 189 -3.30 -9.37 -16.55
CA LEU A 189 -4.14 -10.47 -16.07
C LEU A 189 -4.04 -11.73 -16.94
N ALA A 190 -3.77 -11.59 -18.24
CA ALA A 190 -3.55 -12.71 -19.13
C ALA A 190 -2.34 -13.57 -18.72
N ALA A 191 -1.32 -12.96 -18.10
CA ALA A 191 -0.14 -13.68 -17.62
C ALA A 191 -0.45 -14.68 -16.48
N ALA A 192 -1.57 -14.47 -15.78
CA ALA A 192 -2.01 -15.34 -14.68
C ALA A 192 -2.99 -16.43 -15.09
N HIS A 193 -3.54 -16.34 -16.31
CA HIS A 193 -4.54 -17.28 -16.76
C HIS A 193 -3.95 -18.70 -16.87
N THR A 194 -4.48 -19.61 -16.06
CA THR A 194 -4.08 -21.01 -16.04
C THR A 194 -5.30 -21.89 -16.30
N GLU A 195 -5.15 -22.90 -17.14
CA GLU A 195 -6.21 -23.87 -17.42
C GLU A 195 -6.66 -24.56 -16.11
N GLY A 196 -7.97 -24.66 -15.89
CA GLY A 196 -8.54 -25.30 -14.70
C GLY A 196 -8.67 -24.38 -13.47
N ARG A 197 -8.27 -23.11 -13.55
CA ARG A 197 -8.54 -22.09 -12.52
C ARG A 197 -9.60 -21.08 -13.01
N PRO A 198 -10.34 -20.42 -12.09
CA PRO A 198 -11.22 -19.32 -12.46
C PRO A 198 -10.46 -18.23 -13.23
N ALA A 199 -11.10 -17.66 -14.25
CA ALA A 199 -10.51 -16.53 -14.98
C ALA A 199 -10.46 -15.28 -14.07
N PRO A 200 -9.43 -14.43 -14.20
CA PRO A 200 -9.38 -13.15 -13.51
C PRO A 200 -10.61 -12.27 -13.81
N ARG A 201 -11.09 -11.55 -12.79
CA ARG A 201 -12.24 -10.65 -12.87
C ARG A 201 -11.86 -9.32 -13.52
N LEU A 202 -11.68 -9.32 -14.85
CA LEU A 202 -11.22 -8.16 -15.62
C LEU A 202 -12.05 -6.89 -15.38
N ASP A 203 -13.39 -6.99 -15.39
CA ASP A 203 -14.26 -5.83 -15.21
C ASP A 203 -14.06 -5.17 -13.83
N ALA A 204 -13.82 -5.97 -12.79
CA ALA A 204 -13.57 -5.46 -11.45
C ALA A 204 -12.19 -4.79 -11.34
N ALA A 205 -11.18 -5.33 -12.02
CA ALA A 205 -9.85 -4.74 -12.10
C ALA A 205 -9.89 -3.37 -12.82
N LEU A 206 -10.61 -3.29 -13.95
CA LEU A 206 -10.77 -2.06 -14.71
C LEU A 206 -11.55 -1.00 -13.91
N ASP A 207 -12.62 -1.38 -13.21
CA ASP A 207 -13.37 -0.47 -12.34
C ASP A 207 -12.48 0.13 -11.24
N LEU A 208 -11.73 -0.72 -10.52
CA LEU A 208 -10.82 -0.27 -9.47
C LEU A 208 -9.75 0.67 -10.02
N ALA A 209 -9.10 0.29 -11.13
CA ALA A 209 -8.03 1.08 -11.72
C ALA A 209 -8.53 2.44 -12.26
N ALA A 210 -9.75 2.49 -12.81
CA ALA A 210 -10.39 3.72 -13.25
C ALA A 210 -10.74 4.63 -12.06
N ARG A 211 -11.36 4.08 -11.01
CA ARG A 211 -11.69 4.82 -9.78
C ARG A 211 -10.45 5.37 -9.08
N ALA A 212 -9.34 4.63 -9.11
CA ALA A 212 -8.05 5.05 -8.56
C ALA A 212 -7.28 6.04 -9.45
N GLY A 213 -7.77 6.31 -10.67
CA GLY A 213 -7.17 7.27 -11.59
C GLY A 213 -5.80 6.86 -12.15
N ILE A 214 -5.48 5.55 -12.18
CA ILE A 214 -4.19 5.07 -12.70
C ILE A 214 -4.20 4.77 -14.21
N LEU A 215 -5.39 4.73 -14.81
CA LEU A 215 -5.57 4.51 -16.25
C LEU A 215 -5.67 5.84 -17.03
N VAL A 216 -5.21 5.83 -18.28
CA VAL A 216 -5.31 6.95 -19.23
C VAL A 216 -6.19 6.65 -20.44
#